data_AF-Q2NEG3-F1
#
_entry.id   AF-Q2NEG3-F1
#
_cell.length_a   1.000
_cell.length_b   1.000
_cell.length_c   1.000
_cell.angle_alpha   90.00
_cell.angle_beta   90.00
_cell.angle_gamma   90.00
#
_symmetry.space_group_name_H-M   'P 1'
#
loop_
_entity.id
_entity.type
_entity.pdbx_description
1 polymer ?
#
loop_
_entity_poly.entity_id
_entity_poly.type
_entity_poly.pdbx_seq_one_letter_code
_entity_poly.pdbx_strand_id
1 'polypeptide(L)' 'MNCVIKFLEENPLVYLATNGLDNNSKIRPILYYFEEDEKPYFCTSNKKNQCIKKCKKKF' A
#
# COMPACT_ATOMS: atom_id res chain seq x y z
N MET A 1 9.83 12.42 8.84
CA MET A 1 9.38 11.33 7.95
C MET A 1 9.56 9.95 8.59
N ASN A 2 10.61 9.73 9.39
CA ASN A 2 10.89 8.46 10.08
C ASN A 2 9.71 7.79 10.83
N CYS A 3 8.84 8.54 11.53
CA CYS A 3 7.72 7.93 12.25
C CYS A 3 6.65 7.35 11.31
N VAL A 4 6.42 8.00 10.17
CA VAL A 4 5.43 7.56 9.17
C VAL A 4 5.96 6.33 8.44
N ILE A 5 7.24 6.32 8.08
CA ILE A 5 7.88 5.17 7.42
C ILE A 5 7.87 3.95 8.34
N LYS A 6 8.26 4.09 9.61
CA LYS A 6 8.17 3.00 10.59
C LYS A 6 6.75 2.45 10.73
N PHE A 7 5.76 3.33 10.80
CA PHE A 7 4.36 2.92 10.87
C PHE A 7 3.93 2.11 9.62
N LEU A 8 4.36 2.52 8.42
CA LEU A 8 4.08 1.83 7.17
C LEU A 8 4.82 0.50 7.03
N GLU A 9 6.02 0.38 7.60
CA GLU A 9 6.77 -0.88 7.67
C GLU A 9 6.11 -1.90 8.60
N GLU A 10 5.64 -1.45 9.77
CA GLU A 10 4.89 -2.29 10.72
C GLU A 10 3.50 -2.66 10.21
N ASN A 11 2.86 -1.73 9.48
CA ASN A 11 1.49 -1.88 8.94
C ASN A 11 1.48 -1.65 7.43
N PRO A 12 1.93 -2.62 6.62
CA PRO A 12 2.11 -2.44 5.18
C PRO A 12 0.79 -2.34 4.40
N LEU A 13 -0.34 -2.73 4.98
CA LEU A 13 -1.65 -2.62 4.34
C LEU A 13 -2.30 -1.27 4.67
N VAL A 14 -2.49 -0.43 3.66
CA VAL A 14 -3.10 0.90 3.79
C VAL A 14 -4.35 0.99 2.92
N TYR A 15 -5.35 1.77 3.33
CA TYR A 15 -6.56 2.00 2.54
C TYR A 15 -6.57 3.41 1.97
N LEU A 16 -6.68 3.52 0.65
CA LEU A 16 -6.78 4.80 -0.05
C LEU A 16 -8.24 5.07 -0.41
N ALA A 17 -8.77 6.20 0.05
CA ALA A 17 -10.03 6.74 -0.43
C ALA A 17 -9.79 7.55 -1.70
N THR A 18 -10.53 7.26 -2.76
CA THR A 18 -10.43 7.94 -4.06
C THR A 18 -11.81 8.19 -4.62
N ASN A 19 -11.96 9.23 -5.43
CA ASN A 19 -13.16 9.43 -6.22
C ASN A 19 -13.01 8.61 -7.50
N GLY A 20 -13.98 7.73 -7.79
CA GLY A 20 -14.05 7.03 -9.05
C GLY A 20 -14.47 7.96 -10.19
N LEU A 21 -14.26 7.51 -11.43
CA LEU A 21 -14.82 8.17 -12.63
C LEU A 21 -16.35 8.32 -12.55
N ASP A 22 -17.00 7.43 -11.80
CA ASP A 22 -18.44 7.44 -11.54
C ASP A 22 -18.88 8.47 -10.47
N ASN A 23 -18.00 9.37 -10.04
CA ASN A 23 -18.16 10.31 -8.91
C ASN A 23 -18.47 9.66 -7.55
N ASN A 24 -18.51 8.33 -7.47
CA ASN A 24 -18.66 7.60 -6.22
C ASN A 24 -17.32 7.44 -5.49
N SER A 25 -17.38 7.52 -4.16
CA SER A 25 -16.22 7.25 -3.30
C SER A 25 -15.86 5.77 -3.35
N LYS A 26 -14.58 5.47 -3.64
CA LYS A 26 -14.02 4.12 -3.70
C LYS A 26 -12.88 4.01 -2.72
N ILE A 27 -12.94 3.00 -1.85
CA ILE A 27 -11.86 2.64 -0.93
C ILE A 27 -11.10 1.47 -1.54
N ARG A 28 -9.77 1.60 -1.70
CA ARG A 28 -8.91 0.54 -2.24
C ARG A 28 -7.77 0.21 -1.29
N PRO A 29 -7.54 -1.07 -0.97
CA PRO A 29 -6.34 -1.47 -0.26
C PRO A 29 -5.12 -1.33 -1.19
N ILE A 30 -4.07 -0.68 -0.70
CA ILE A 30 -2.75 -0.59 -1.31
C ILE A 30 -1.70 -1.11 -0.32
N LEU A 31 -0.58 -1.59 -0.84
CA LEU A 31 0.50 -2.12 0.00
C LEU A 31 1.70 -1.17 -0.06
N TYR A 32 2.22 -0.77 1.10
CA TYR A 32 3.52 -0.10 1.20
C TYR A 32 4.65 -1.04 0.74
N TYR A 33 5.67 -0.49 0.05
CA TYR A 33 6.75 -1.27 -0.53
C TYR A 33 8.14 -0.82 -0.03
N PHE A 34 8.57 0.40 -0.32
CA PHE A 34 9.81 0.98 0.19
C PHE A 34 9.78 2.51 0.12
N GLU A 35 10.78 3.16 0.70
CA GLU A 35 11.05 4.59 0.59
C GLU A 35 12.29 4.83 -0.28
N GLU A 36 12.21 5.78 -1.19
CA GLU A 36 13.35 6.28 -1.97
C GLU A 36 13.19 7.80 -2.14
N ASP A 37 14.27 8.56 -1.98
CA ASP A 37 14.28 10.02 -2.04
C ASP A 37 13.19 10.70 -1.17
N GLU A 38 13.05 10.24 0.08
CA GLU A 38 12.06 10.72 1.04
C GLU A 38 10.58 10.54 0.60
N LYS A 39 10.33 9.65 -0.37
CA LYS A 39 9.00 9.35 -0.89
C LYS A 39 8.63 7.88 -0.67
N PRO A 40 7.45 7.61 -0.07
CA PRO A 40 6.96 6.24 0.09
C PRO A 40 6.37 5.72 -1.23
N TYR A 41 6.79 4.53 -1.63
CA TYR A 41 6.29 3.81 -2.81
C TYR A 41 5.31 2.71 -2.41
N PHE A 42 4.23 2.61 -3.17
CA PHE A 42 3.14 1.66 -2.94
C PHE A 42 2.95 0.75 -4.15
N CYS A 43 2.61 -0.51 -3.88
CA CYS A 43 2.22 -1.48 -4.90
C CYS A 43 0.71 -1.41 -5.17
N THR A 44 0.34 -1.15 -6.42
CA THR A 44 -1.06 -1.00 -6.89
C THR A 44 -1.51 -2.14 -7.81
N SER A 45 -0.73 -3.23 -7.92
CA SER A 45 -1.02 -4.32 -8.86
C SER A 45 -2.35 -5.02 -8.55
N ASN A 46 -3.18 -5.16 -9.59
CA ASN A 46 -4.47 -5.87 -9.53
C ASN A 46 -4.33 -7.39 -9.31
N LYS A 47 -3.11 -7.95 -9.47
CA LYS A 47 -2.85 -9.37 -9.18
C LYS A 47 -2.66 -9.53 -7.67
N LYS A 48 -3.78 -9.63 -6.93
CA LYS A 48 -3.86 -9.93 -5.48
C LYS A 48 -2.82 -10.98 -5.01
N ASN A 49 -2.54 -11.96 -5.85
CA ASN A 49 -1.65 -13.08 -5.52
C ASN A 49 -0.15 -12.74 -5.50
N GLN A 50 0.35 -11.69 -6.14
CA GLN A 50 1.80 -11.43 -6.15
C GLN A 50 2.25 -10.53 -5.00
N CYS A 51 1.49 -9.47 -4.68
CA CYS A 51 1.82 -8.57 -3.56
C CYS A 51 1.64 -9.27 -2.21
N ILE A 52 0.56 -10.04 -2.03
CA ILE A 52 0.26 -10.72 -0.75
C ILE A 52 1.15 -11.96 -0.54
N LYS A 53 1.50 -12.72 -1.58
CA LYS A 53 2.35 -13.92 -1.44
C LYS A 53 3.78 -13.58 -1.00
N LYS A 54 4.33 -12.42 -1.39
CA LYS A 54 5.64 -11.96 -0.87
C LYS A 54 5.58 -11.67 0.64
N CYS A 55 4.49 -11.08 1.13
CA CYS A 55 4.31 -10.84 2.57
C CYS A 55 4.02 -12.11 3.39
N LYS A 56 3.24 -13.06 2.86
CA LYS A 56 2.94 -14.33 3.56
C LYS A 56 4.10 -15.32 3.63
N LYS A 57 5.13 -15.16 2.80
CA LYS A 57 6.32 -16.04 2.81
C LYS A 57 7.33 -15.70 3.92
N LYS A 58 6.99 -14.73 4.78
CA LYS A 58 7.80 -14.27 5.92
C LYS A 58 7.13 -14.52 7.27
N PHE A 59 6.09 -15.37 7.30
CA PHE A 59 5.51 -15.96 8.51
C PHE A 59 5.73 -17.47 8.49
#